data_AF-A0A969QSL1-F1
#
_entry.id   AF-A0A969QSL1-F1
#
_cell.length_a   1.000
_cell.length_b   1.000
_cell.length_c   1.000
_cell.angle_alpha   90.00
_cell.angle_beta   90.00
_cell.angle_gamma   90.00
#
_symmetry.space_group_name_H-M   'P 1'
#
loop_
_entity.id
_entity.type
_entity.pdbx_description
1 polymer ?
#
loop_
_entity_poly.entity_id
_entity_poly.type
_entity_poly.pdbx_seq_one_letter_code
_entity_poly.pdbx_strand_id
1 'polypeptide(L)'
;MTNILGQRSEQRMEILSVTLKNFKSHSDRQFIFQPGTNAICGENGAGKTSILEAIAWTLFNYRGGYNKDDLIRNGAGSAQARVAFISSRDGRTYEVERCTTKGYTLFDPQLNVRLDYKHIEDEIMPWLRQQFGVAPGTDLGQLFANTIGVPQGMFTADFLQASEKRKLTFDAILKVGEYRQTNQQMLSLEKHGKAEVEKLEAAIAQYEESLQEWQPLQHRQNMVSQEITANEASLQQLQTELNELQSEKECLSTQAQAVQTITSRLQQITVKAEAAQQTQTRILQLVERSQSAVAICTQNKESYQAVLRAEAQLEEFDQQAKRKQLLIKQREKQQAAMVAQQTQLTKVNLQLENLTQAAAEIEQMQPLVVQQADLEQQQANLTDQFNQLQAVKLEQQSLSRQIAKLQAEQAKLTQEIDRIQALAAAVEQIPEWEQSAIACKNN
;
A
#
# COMPACT_ATOMS: atom_id res chain seq x y z
N MET A 1 113.90 0.79 -4.66
CA MET A 1 112.95 1.20 -5.72
C MET A 1 113.39 2.56 -6.25
N THR A 2 114.57 2.62 -6.85
CA THR A 2 114.81 2.45 -8.31
C THR A 2 114.30 3.65 -9.09
N ASN A 3 115.25 4.48 -9.53
CA ASN A 3 115.13 5.55 -10.51
C ASN A 3 114.04 5.28 -11.56
N ILE A 4 112.91 5.99 -11.44
CA ILE A 4 112.00 6.29 -12.55
C ILE A 4 112.15 7.78 -12.88
N LEU A 5 113.40 8.22 -13.04
CA LEU A 5 113.70 9.35 -13.91
C LEU A 5 114.08 8.74 -15.24
N GLY A 6 113.04 8.29 -15.96
CA GLY A 6 113.18 8.09 -17.39
C GLY A 6 113.76 9.38 -17.94
N GLN A 7 114.86 9.27 -18.68
CA GLN A 7 115.31 10.30 -19.59
C GLN A 7 114.17 10.56 -20.57
N ARG A 8 113.20 11.40 -20.17
CA ARG A 8 112.49 12.23 -21.14
C ARG A 8 113.61 13.06 -21.73
N SER A 9 114.08 12.67 -22.92
CA SER A 9 114.57 13.66 -23.86
C SER A 9 113.54 14.77 -23.80
N GLU A 10 113.88 15.92 -23.22
CA GLU A 10 113.03 17.11 -23.30
C GLU A 10 112.92 17.37 -24.80
N GLN A 11 111.87 16.83 -25.44
CA GLN A 11 111.58 17.12 -26.81
C GLN A 11 111.19 18.59 -26.80
N ARG A 12 112.12 19.42 -27.27
CA ARG A 12 111.94 20.86 -27.32
C ARG A 12 111.39 21.20 -28.68
N MET A 13 110.57 22.24 -28.71
CA MET A 13 110.14 22.83 -29.98
C MET A 13 111.37 23.48 -30.63
N GLU A 14 111.70 23.08 -31.85
CA GLU A 14 112.85 23.60 -32.60
C GLU A 14 112.42 24.10 -33.97
N ILE A 15 112.76 25.35 -34.29
CA ILE A 15 112.50 25.91 -35.63
C ILE A 15 113.65 25.52 -36.54
N LEU A 16 113.35 24.84 -37.64
CA LEU A 16 114.32 24.32 -38.60
C LEU A 16 114.57 25.27 -39.75
N SER A 17 113.52 25.88 -40.30
CA SER A 17 113.67 26.83 -41.40
C SER A 17 112.51 27.80 -41.50
N VAL A 18 112.78 28.95 -42.11
CA VAL A 18 111.80 29.96 -42.47
C VAL A 18 112.00 30.34 -43.93
N THR A 19 110.96 30.19 -44.74
CA THR A 19 110.92 30.61 -46.14
C THR A 19 109.97 31.79 -46.28
N LEU A 20 110.46 32.88 -46.87
CA LEU A 20 109.75 34.13 -47.04
C LEU A 20 109.59 34.44 -48.52
N LYS A 21 108.35 34.64 -48.96
CA LYS A 21 108.02 35.04 -50.33
C LYS A 21 107.18 36.30 -50.31
N ASN A 22 107.71 37.35 -50.94
CA ASN A 22 107.15 38.70 -50.97
C ASN A 22 106.77 39.25 -49.58
N PHE A 23 107.56 38.90 -48.57
CA PHE A 23 107.35 39.27 -47.18
C PHE A 23 108.29 40.43 -46.80
N LYS A 24 107.73 41.62 -46.58
CA LYS A 24 108.49 42.87 -46.33
C LYS A 24 109.64 43.06 -47.34
N SER A 25 110.89 43.10 -46.88
CA SER A 25 112.07 43.30 -47.73
C SER A 25 112.56 42.05 -48.46
N HIS A 26 111.96 40.87 -48.23
CA HIS A 26 112.36 39.60 -48.87
C HIS A 26 111.42 39.25 -50.03
N SER A 27 111.98 39.04 -51.23
CA SER A 27 111.23 38.64 -52.43
C SER A 27 110.99 37.13 -52.47
N ASP A 28 112.04 36.33 -52.34
CA ASP A 28 111.99 34.87 -52.19
C ASP A 28 113.30 34.42 -51.54
N ARG A 29 113.25 34.05 -50.25
CA ARG A 29 114.44 33.63 -49.49
C ARG A 29 114.09 32.55 -48.47
N GLN A 30 114.98 31.58 -48.34
CA GLN A 30 114.92 30.56 -47.31
C GLN A 30 116.08 30.71 -46.33
N PHE A 31 115.78 30.62 -45.04
CA PHE A 31 116.73 30.63 -43.93
C PHE A 31 116.64 29.29 -43.22
N ILE A 32 117.76 28.59 -43.10
CA ILE A 32 117.86 27.30 -42.41
C ILE A 32 118.58 27.55 -41.08
N PHE A 33 117.96 27.16 -39.98
CA PHE A 33 118.53 27.26 -38.64
C PHE A 33 119.28 25.98 -38.30
N GLN A 34 120.38 26.15 -37.58
CA GLN A 34 121.13 25.04 -37.00
C GLN A 34 120.75 24.86 -35.53
N PRO A 35 120.91 23.66 -34.96
CA PRO A 35 120.76 23.47 -33.52
C PRO A 35 121.70 24.42 -32.74
N GLY A 36 121.19 25.01 -31.65
CA GLY A 36 121.94 25.94 -30.80
C GLY A 36 121.73 27.42 -31.15
N THR A 37 122.76 28.24 -30.91
CA THR A 37 122.66 29.70 -31.06
C THR A 37 122.89 30.14 -32.50
N ASN A 38 121.87 30.73 -33.12
CA ASN A 38 121.93 31.27 -34.47
C ASN A 38 122.03 32.80 -34.43
N ALA A 39 123.09 33.39 -34.98
CA ALA A 39 123.24 34.84 -35.10
C ALA A 39 122.80 35.31 -36.49
N ILE A 40 121.75 36.15 -36.56
CA ILE A 40 121.28 36.75 -37.81
C ILE A 40 121.95 38.12 -37.99
N CYS A 41 122.99 38.17 -38.82
CA CYS A 41 123.79 39.36 -39.07
C CYS A 41 123.46 40.01 -40.43
N GLY A 42 123.63 41.33 -40.52
CA GLY A 42 123.33 42.12 -41.72
C GLY A 42 123.21 43.61 -41.39
N GLU A 43 123.11 44.46 -42.41
CA GLU A 43 122.94 45.90 -42.23
C GLU A 43 121.57 46.24 -41.60
N ASN A 44 121.45 47.45 -41.05
CA ASN A 44 120.15 47.94 -40.61
C ASN A 44 119.24 48.11 -41.84
N GLY A 45 118.00 47.64 -41.74
CA GLY A 45 117.07 47.60 -42.88
C GLY A 45 117.22 46.39 -43.80
N ALA A 46 118.20 45.50 -43.58
CA ALA A 46 118.36 44.27 -44.38
C ALA A 46 117.25 43.21 -44.19
N GLY A 47 116.27 43.46 -43.30
CA GLY A 47 115.15 42.56 -43.05
C GLY A 47 115.40 41.48 -42.00
N LYS A 48 116.37 41.68 -41.08
CA LYS A 48 116.67 40.75 -39.97
C LYS A 48 115.44 40.53 -39.06
N THR A 49 114.82 41.62 -38.62
CA THR A 49 113.60 41.60 -37.79
C THR A 49 112.44 40.90 -38.52
N SER A 50 112.37 41.03 -39.85
CA SER A 50 111.32 40.40 -40.67
C SER A 50 111.34 38.87 -40.61
N ILE A 51 112.49 38.25 -40.32
CA ILE A 51 112.58 36.80 -40.13
C ILE A 51 111.86 36.39 -38.83
N LEU A 52 112.13 37.10 -37.72
CA LEU A 52 111.46 36.84 -36.44
C LEU A 52 109.97 37.17 -36.49
N GLU A 53 109.59 38.26 -37.16
CA GLU A 53 108.19 38.63 -37.35
C GLU A 53 107.42 37.60 -38.18
N ALA A 54 108.05 37.01 -39.19
CA ALA A 54 107.43 35.94 -39.97
C ALA A 54 107.19 34.68 -39.14
N ILE A 55 108.13 34.33 -38.25
CA ILE A 55 107.93 33.23 -37.27
C ILE A 55 106.76 33.57 -36.34
N ALA A 56 106.76 34.77 -35.76
CA ALA A 56 105.72 35.24 -34.85
C ALA A 56 104.32 35.18 -35.49
N TRP A 57 104.25 35.66 -36.73
CA TRP A 57 103.03 35.70 -37.51
C TRP A 57 102.54 34.30 -37.89
N THR A 58 103.45 33.42 -38.27
CA THR A 58 103.09 32.09 -38.74
C THR A 58 102.74 31.15 -37.58
N LEU A 59 103.58 31.06 -36.55
CA LEU A 59 103.46 30.06 -35.49
C LEU A 59 102.66 30.53 -34.26
N PHE A 60 102.65 31.83 -33.97
CA PHE A 60 102.05 32.35 -32.73
C PHE A 60 100.84 33.24 -32.97
N ASN A 61 100.44 33.40 -34.25
CA ASN A 61 99.41 34.34 -34.70
C ASN A 61 99.64 35.78 -34.19
N TYR A 62 100.89 36.16 -33.93
CA TYR A 62 101.27 37.45 -33.39
C TYR A 62 101.64 38.43 -34.51
N ARG A 63 101.06 39.64 -34.50
CA ARG A 63 101.23 40.65 -35.58
C ARG A 63 101.98 41.91 -35.16
N GLY A 64 102.38 42.04 -33.88
CA GLY A 64 103.22 43.15 -33.42
C GLY A 64 102.68 44.56 -33.70
N GLY A 65 101.37 44.74 -33.77
CA GLY A 65 100.71 46.03 -34.05
C GLY A 65 100.62 46.43 -35.54
N TYR A 66 101.13 45.61 -36.46
CA TYR A 66 101.11 45.88 -37.90
C TYR A 66 99.83 45.39 -38.58
N ASN A 67 99.41 46.09 -39.63
CA ASN A 67 98.31 45.66 -40.50
C ASN A 67 98.79 44.59 -41.49
N LYS A 68 97.83 43.86 -42.06
CA LYS A 68 98.09 42.78 -43.03
C LYS A 68 98.89 43.23 -44.25
N ASP A 69 98.66 44.47 -44.68
CA ASP A 69 99.29 45.05 -45.88
C ASP A 69 100.75 45.44 -45.61
N ASP A 70 101.11 45.76 -44.36
CA ASP A 70 102.48 46.10 -43.95
C ASP A 70 103.44 44.89 -44.05
N LEU A 71 102.88 43.68 -44.15
CA LEU A 71 103.66 42.45 -44.35
C LEU A 71 103.98 42.21 -45.83
N ILE A 72 103.26 42.85 -46.76
CA ILE A 72 103.37 42.62 -48.20
C ILE A 72 104.47 43.52 -48.78
N ARG A 73 105.40 42.91 -49.53
CA ARG A 73 106.41 43.65 -50.28
C ARG A 73 105.75 44.59 -51.30
N ASN A 74 106.21 45.84 -51.38
CA ASN A 74 105.75 46.81 -52.39
C ASN A 74 105.80 46.21 -53.80
N GLY A 75 104.67 46.25 -54.50
CA GLY A 75 104.52 45.71 -55.86
C GLY A 75 104.10 44.23 -55.94
N ALA A 76 103.91 43.54 -54.82
CA ALA A 76 103.39 42.17 -54.78
C ALA A 76 101.91 42.13 -54.35
N GLY A 77 101.16 41.11 -54.83
CA GLY A 77 99.74 40.92 -54.47
C GLY A 77 99.50 40.12 -53.18
N SER A 78 100.51 39.45 -52.64
CA SER A 78 100.40 38.67 -51.40
C SER A 78 101.78 38.39 -50.79
N ALA A 79 101.82 38.23 -49.47
CA ALA A 79 102.99 37.72 -48.75
C ALA A 79 102.74 36.30 -48.24
N GLN A 80 103.80 35.51 -48.17
CA GLN A 80 103.77 34.13 -47.70
C GLN A 80 104.99 33.86 -46.82
N ALA A 81 104.76 33.22 -45.69
CA ALA A 81 105.80 32.73 -44.80
C ALA A 81 105.55 31.25 -44.53
N ARG A 82 106.58 30.43 -44.66
CA ARG A 82 106.56 29.00 -44.33
C ARG A 82 107.60 28.72 -43.27
N VAL A 83 107.20 28.07 -42.19
CA VAL A 83 108.08 27.73 -41.06
C VAL A 83 108.04 26.22 -40.85
N ALA A 84 109.20 25.59 -40.94
CA ALA A 84 109.37 24.19 -40.57
C ALA A 84 109.85 24.11 -39.12
N PHE A 85 109.23 23.28 -38.29
CA PHE A 85 109.62 23.09 -36.90
C PHE A 85 109.45 21.63 -36.44
N ILE A 86 110.15 21.24 -35.37
CA ILE A 86 110.00 19.95 -34.69
C ILE A 86 109.03 20.13 -33.52
N SER A 87 108.01 19.28 -33.42
CA SER A 87 107.08 19.28 -32.29
C SER A 87 107.72 18.73 -31.02
N SER A 88 107.43 19.38 -29.89
CA SER A 88 107.82 18.90 -28.55
C SER A 88 106.98 17.72 -28.04
N ARG A 89 105.88 17.38 -28.75
CA ARG A 89 104.94 16.35 -28.32
C ARG A 89 105.27 14.97 -28.90
N ASP A 90 105.55 14.92 -30.20
CA ASP A 90 105.77 13.67 -30.92
C ASP A 90 107.13 13.60 -31.64
N GLY A 91 107.94 14.66 -31.57
CA GLY A 91 109.25 14.74 -32.21
C GLY A 91 109.21 14.81 -33.75
N ARG A 92 108.04 15.01 -34.36
CA ARG A 92 107.88 15.06 -35.82
C ARG A 92 108.12 16.46 -36.36
N THR A 93 108.50 16.52 -37.63
CA THR A 93 108.64 17.79 -38.34
C THR A 93 107.31 18.20 -38.96
N TYR A 94 106.92 19.44 -38.75
CA TYR A 94 105.73 20.05 -39.34
C TYR A 94 106.10 21.34 -40.08
N GLU A 95 105.45 21.57 -41.22
CA GLU A 95 105.53 22.81 -41.98
C GLU A 95 104.23 23.59 -41.83
N VAL A 96 104.36 24.81 -41.29
CA VAL A 96 103.26 25.77 -41.19
C VAL A 96 103.48 26.86 -42.20
N GLU A 97 102.58 26.98 -43.15
CA GLU A 97 102.57 28.04 -44.13
C GLU A 97 101.41 28.99 -43.87
N ARG A 98 101.70 30.29 -43.86
CA ARG A 98 100.69 31.34 -43.78
C ARG A 98 100.83 32.29 -44.95
N CYS A 99 99.73 32.49 -45.66
CA CYS A 99 99.62 33.44 -46.76
C CYS A 99 98.59 34.51 -46.41
N THR A 100 98.87 35.77 -46.78
CA THR A 100 97.93 36.86 -46.53
C THR A 100 96.59 36.62 -47.23
N THR A 101 96.57 36.05 -48.45
CA THR A 101 95.33 35.79 -49.20
C THR A 101 94.73 34.42 -48.92
N LYS A 102 95.55 33.36 -48.84
CA LYS A 102 95.09 31.96 -48.75
C LYS A 102 94.96 31.40 -47.32
N GLY A 103 95.33 32.17 -46.30
CA GLY A 103 95.25 31.73 -44.90
C GLY A 103 96.36 30.73 -44.52
N TYR A 104 96.03 29.79 -43.63
CA TYR A 104 96.96 28.80 -43.10
C TYR A 104 96.97 27.52 -43.93
N THR A 105 98.12 26.87 -43.99
CA THR A 105 98.30 25.54 -44.56
C THR A 105 99.29 24.78 -43.70
N LEU A 106 98.85 23.64 -43.15
CA LEU A 106 99.64 22.78 -42.29
C LEU A 106 100.01 21.50 -43.06
N PHE A 107 101.29 21.15 -43.05
CA PHE A 107 101.81 20.02 -43.81
C PHE A 107 102.75 19.18 -42.94
N ASP A 108 102.60 17.86 -43.01
CA ASP A 108 103.50 16.89 -42.40
C ASP A 108 104.37 16.28 -43.51
N PRO A 109 105.66 16.67 -43.62
CA PRO A 109 106.56 16.12 -44.64
C PRO A 109 106.87 14.63 -44.48
N GLN A 110 106.76 14.08 -43.26
CA GLN A 110 107.09 12.68 -42.99
C GLN A 110 105.97 11.74 -43.45
N LEU A 111 104.72 12.16 -43.26
CA LEU A 111 103.54 11.44 -43.74
C LEU A 111 103.12 11.85 -45.16
N ASN A 112 103.68 12.95 -45.68
CA ASN A 112 103.29 13.58 -46.95
C ASN A 112 101.78 13.92 -46.99
N VAL A 113 101.23 14.36 -45.86
CA VAL A 113 99.80 14.69 -45.70
C VAL A 113 99.63 16.17 -45.36
N ARG A 114 98.66 16.81 -46.01
CA ARG A 114 98.18 18.15 -45.65
C ARG A 114 97.09 18.02 -44.59
N LEU A 115 97.25 18.71 -43.46
CA LEU A 115 96.25 18.75 -42.40
C LEU A 115 95.17 19.79 -42.80
N ASP A 116 93.93 19.33 -43.00
CA ASP A 116 92.81 20.18 -43.44
C ASP A 116 92.17 20.92 -42.25
N TYR A 117 92.93 21.79 -41.61
CA TYR A 117 92.41 22.71 -40.61
C TYR A 117 92.10 24.07 -41.26
N LYS A 118 90.88 24.56 -41.07
CA LYS A 118 90.38 25.79 -41.72
C LYS A 118 90.18 26.92 -40.72
N HIS A 119 89.80 26.60 -39.48
CA HIS A 119 89.53 27.59 -38.46
C HIS A 119 90.78 27.93 -37.65
N ILE A 120 91.19 29.21 -37.68
CA ILE A 120 92.42 29.66 -37.02
C ILE A 120 92.31 29.52 -35.50
N GLU A 121 91.24 30.04 -34.89
CA GLU A 121 91.12 30.11 -33.43
C GLU A 121 90.71 28.78 -32.79
N ASP A 122 89.86 28.00 -33.47
CA ASP A 122 89.27 26.77 -32.90
C ASP A 122 90.07 25.49 -33.21
N GLU A 123 90.82 25.48 -34.32
CA GLU A 123 91.52 24.27 -34.78
C GLU A 123 93.04 24.46 -34.81
N ILE A 124 93.52 25.46 -35.57
CA ILE A 124 94.95 25.64 -35.83
C ILE A 124 95.69 26.08 -34.56
N MET A 125 95.15 27.04 -33.79
CA MET A 125 95.80 27.52 -32.58
C MET A 125 95.82 26.47 -31.45
N PRO A 126 94.72 25.75 -31.15
CA PRO A 126 94.76 24.62 -30.23
C PRO A 126 95.71 23.51 -30.67
N TRP A 127 95.77 23.21 -31.98
CA TRP A 127 96.72 22.25 -32.52
C TRP A 127 98.17 22.72 -32.30
N LEU A 128 98.52 23.96 -32.65
CA LEU A 128 99.85 24.53 -32.42
C LEU A 128 100.22 24.53 -30.92
N ARG A 129 99.29 24.91 -30.03
CA ARG A 129 99.50 24.84 -28.56
C ARG A 129 99.89 23.43 -28.13
N GLN A 130 99.17 22.43 -28.65
CA GLN A 130 99.42 21.03 -28.34
C GLN A 130 100.77 20.55 -28.88
N GLN A 131 101.15 20.96 -30.09
CA GLN A 131 102.45 20.60 -30.69
C GLN A 131 103.63 21.33 -30.07
N PHE A 132 103.42 22.50 -29.46
CA PHE A 132 104.42 23.20 -28.66
C PHE A 132 104.49 22.68 -27.21
N GLY A 133 103.55 21.84 -26.78
CA GLY A 133 103.51 21.31 -25.42
C GLY A 133 103.04 22.33 -24.38
N VAL A 134 102.27 23.32 -24.82
CA VAL A 134 101.72 24.39 -23.96
C VAL A 134 100.34 23.99 -23.45
N ALA A 135 99.98 24.41 -22.23
CA ALA A 135 98.70 24.05 -21.62
C ALA A 135 97.49 24.57 -22.42
N PRO A 136 96.35 23.85 -22.39
CA PRO A 136 95.10 24.31 -23.00
C PRO A 136 94.69 25.66 -22.40
N GLY A 137 94.42 26.66 -23.25
CA GLY A 137 94.00 27.99 -22.82
C GLY A 137 95.11 29.05 -22.72
N THR A 138 96.39 28.70 -22.90
CA THR A 138 97.47 29.70 -22.97
C THR A 138 97.41 30.49 -24.27
N ASP A 139 97.42 31.82 -24.20
CA ASP A 139 97.54 32.68 -25.39
C ASP A 139 98.96 32.60 -25.98
N LEU A 140 99.09 32.00 -27.17
CA LEU A 140 100.37 31.86 -27.86
C LEU A 140 100.94 33.22 -28.29
N GLY A 141 100.09 34.20 -28.58
CA GLY A 141 100.54 35.54 -28.97
C GLY A 141 101.20 36.27 -27.81
N GLN A 142 100.60 36.21 -26.62
CA GLN A 142 101.18 36.75 -25.39
C GLN A 142 102.42 35.97 -24.96
N LEU A 143 102.41 34.65 -25.07
CA LEU A 143 103.58 33.81 -24.79
C LEU A 143 104.77 34.20 -25.67
N PHE A 144 104.52 34.46 -26.96
CA PHE A 144 105.56 34.93 -27.86
C PHE A 144 106.07 36.31 -27.46
N ALA A 145 105.17 37.28 -27.27
CA ALA A 145 105.55 38.66 -26.94
C ALA A 145 106.35 38.78 -25.64
N ASN A 146 105.98 38.00 -24.62
CA ASN A 146 106.52 38.15 -23.27
C ASN A 146 107.69 37.21 -22.96
N THR A 147 107.83 36.09 -23.68
CA THR A 147 108.77 35.02 -23.29
C THR A 147 109.66 34.52 -24.42
N ILE A 148 109.15 34.36 -25.65
CA ILE A 148 109.89 33.68 -26.72
C ILE A 148 110.53 34.68 -27.70
N GLY A 149 109.79 35.68 -28.14
CA GLY A 149 110.17 36.65 -29.16
C GLY A 149 110.18 38.06 -28.62
N VAL A 150 111.06 38.33 -27.66
CA VAL A 150 111.18 39.63 -27.01
C VAL A 150 111.58 40.69 -28.04
N PRO A 151 110.74 41.69 -28.34
CA PRO A 151 111.09 42.77 -29.26
C PRO A 151 112.31 43.55 -28.75
N GLN A 152 113.06 44.14 -29.68
CA GLN A 152 114.27 44.90 -29.33
C GLN A 152 113.92 46.04 -28.34
N GLY A 153 114.54 46.03 -27.15
CA GLY A 153 114.30 47.02 -26.08
C GLY A 153 113.14 46.71 -25.13
N MET A 154 112.37 45.62 -25.35
CA MET A 154 111.22 45.26 -24.51
C MET A 154 111.56 44.38 -23.30
N PHE A 155 112.75 43.77 -23.24
CA PHE A 155 113.12 42.84 -22.15
C PHE A 155 113.03 43.48 -20.76
N THR A 156 113.38 44.76 -20.64
CA THR A 156 113.31 45.51 -19.38
C THR A 156 111.97 46.21 -19.18
N ALA A 157 111.12 46.31 -20.22
CA ALA A 157 109.88 47.09 -20.15
C ALA A 157 108.90 46.50 -19.13
N ASP A 158 108.73 45.18 -19.08
CA ASP A 158 107.83 44.50 -18.14
C ASP A 158 108.29 44.62 -16.67
N PHE A 159 109.60 44.72 -16.44
CA PHE A 159 110.16 44.96 -15.10
C PHE A 159 109.99 46.41 -14.64
N LEU A 160 109.88 47.35 -15.59
CA LEU A 160 109.67 48.77 -15.36
C LEU A 160 108.18 49.15 -15.25
N GLN A 161 107.25 48.20 -15.45
CA GLN A 161 105.81 48.43 -15.27
C GLN A 161 105.43 48.58 -13.79
N ALA A 162 104.30 49.26 -13.54
CA ALA A 162 103.70 49.37 -12.22
C ALA A 162 103.37 47.99 -11.62
N SER A 163 103.42 47.89 -10.28
CA SER A 163 103.29 46.62 -9.55
C SER A 163 102.06 45.80 -9.92
N GLU A 164 100.92 46.45 -10.19
CA GLU A 164 99.67 45.80 -10.57
C GLU A 164 99.72 45.13 -11.95
N LYS A 165 100.18 45.87 -12.98
CA LYS A 165 100.35 45.32 -14.33
C LYS A 165 101.41 44.23 -14.38
N ARG A 166 102.53 44.46 -13.69
CA ARG A 166 103.59 43.47 -13.51
C ARG A 166 103.05 42.19 -12.87
N LYS A 167 102.27 42.31 -11.79
CA LYS A 167 101.67 41.15 -11.12
C LYS A 167 100.75 40.37 -12.05
N LEU A 168 99.96 41.03 -12.91
CA LEU A 168 99.13 40.33 -13.90
C LEU A 168 99.96 39.57 -14.94
N THR A 169 101.01 40.20 -15.49
CA THR A 169 101.93 39.57 -16.45
C THR A 169 102.62 38.35 -15.84
N PHE A 170 103.16 38.49 -14.63
CA PHE A 170 103.85 37.40 -13.94
C PHE A 170 102.89 36.35 -13.37
N ASP A 171 101.70 36.70 -12.88
CA ASP A 171 100.69 35.75 -12.41
C ASP A 171 100.24 34.83 -13.57
N ALA A 172 100.16 35.37 -14.80
CA ALA A 172 99.86 34.60 -16.01
C ALA A 172 101.02 33.67 -16.41
N ILE A 173 102.26 34.16 -16.35
CA ILE A 173 103.45 33.35 -16.65
C ILE A 173 103.64 32.23 -15.62
N LEU A 174 103.48 32.55 -14.33
CA LEU A 174 103.67 31.62 -13.20
C LEU A 174 102.42 30.80 -12.87
N LYS A 175 101.30 31.05 -13.55
CA LYS A 175 100.00 30.38 -13.36
C LYS A 175 99.46 30.41 -11.92
N VAL A 176 99.77 31.45 -11.17
CA VAL A 176 99.33 31.59 -9.76
C VAL A 176 97.82 31.80 -9.64
N GLY A 177 97.16 32.25 -10.71
CA GLY A 177 95.71 32.43 -10.76
C GLY A 177 94.91 31.14 -10.53
N GLU A 178 95.38 30.00 -11.06
CA GLU A 178 94.70 28.71 -10.96
C GLU A 178 94.57 28.24 -9.49
N TYR A 179 95.60 28.47 -8.69
CA TYR A 179 95.60 28.13 -7.26
C TYR A 179 94.59 28.96 -6.46
N ARG A 180 94.44 30.27 -6.79
CA ARG A 180 93.46 31.13 -6.11
C ARG A 180 92.03 30.66 -6.40
N GLN A 181 91.74 30.33 -7.65
CA GLN A 181 90.43 29.85 -8.05
C GLN A 181 90.09 28.52 -7.37
N THR A 182 91.05 27.60 -7.33
CA THR A 182 90.90 26.31 -6.64
C THR A 182 90.60 26.51 -5.15
N ASN A 183 91.32 27.41 -4.47
CA ASN A 183 91.09 27.70 -3.05
C ASN A 183 89.69 28.29 -2.79
N GLN A 184 89.21 29.19 -3.65
CA GLN A 184 87.85 29.74 -3.53
C GLN A 184 86.78 28.67 -3.67
N GLN A 185 86.95 27.74 -4.61
CA GLN A 185 86.04 26.60 -4.79
C GLN A 185 86.06 25.68 -3.56
N MET A 186 87.24 25.38 -3.00
CA MET A 186 87.36 24.55 -1.79
C MET A 186 86.64 25.17 -0.58
N LEU A 187 86.75 26.49 -0.39
CA LEU A 187 86.03 27.19 0.69
C LEU A 187 84.50 27.09 0.54
N SER A 188 83.99 27.14 -0.69
CA SER A 188 82.55 26.98 -0.92
C SER A 188 82.06 25.57 -0.59
N LEU A 189 82.87 24.55 -0.90
CA LEU A 189 82.58 23.15 -0.57
C LEU A 189 82.59 22.92 0.94
N GLU A 190 83.57 23.49 1.66
CA GLU A 190 83.66 23.38 3.12
C GLU A 190 82.43 23.98 3.81
N LYS A 191 81.99 25.16 3.36
CA LYS A 191 80.76 25.81 3.88
C LYS A 191 79.53 24.96 3.66
N HIS A 192 79.39 24.35 2.48
CA HIS A 192 78.28 23.45 2.18
C HIS A 192 78.31 22.22 3.10
N GLY A 193 79.48 21.60 3.30
CA GLY A 193 79.64 20.46 4.19
C GLY A 193 79.22 20.77 5.63
N LYS A 194 79.63 21.92 6.17
CA LYS A 194 79.22 22.37 7.51
C LYS A 194 77.71 22.58 7.64
N ALA A 195 77.10 23.23 6.64
CA ALA A 195 75.65 23.47 6.66
C ALA A 195 74.83 22.17 6.64
N GLU A 196 75.28 21.14 5.91
CA GLU A 196 74.60 19.85 5.90
C GLU A 196 74.75 19.09 7.22
N VAL A 197 75.92 19.17 7.87
CA VAL A 197 76.11 18.59 9.21
C VAL A 197 75.16 19.24 10.22
N GLU A 198 75.10 20.57 10.26
CA GLU A 198 74.20 21.30 11.18
C GLU A 198 72.73 20.93 10.97
N LYS A 199 72.29 20.77 9.70
CA LYS A 199 70.93 20.31 9.39
C LYS A 199 70.66 18.90 9.91
N LEU A 200 71.60 17.98 9.72
CA LEU A 200 71.45 16.59 10.17
C LEU A 200 71.45 16.50 11.70
N GLU A 201 72.32 17.26 12.37
CA GLU A 201 72.34 17.33 13.83
C GLU A 201 71.01 17.87 14.38
N ALA A 202 70.44 18.91 13.77
CA ALA A 202 69.13 19.43 14.16
C ALA A 202 68.00 18.39 13.96
N ALA A 203 68.04 17.64 12.85
CA ALA A 203 67.05 16.59 12.59
C ALA A 203 67.17 15.43 13.61
N ILE A 204 68.40 15.02 13.95
CA ILE A 204 68.65 13.99 14.97
C ILE A 204 68.08 14.44 16.32
N ALA A 205 68.36 15.68 16.74
CA ALA A 205 67.85 16.21 18.01
C ALA A 205 66.31 16.20 18.06
N GLN A 206 65.64 16.57 16.96
CA GLN A 206 64.18 16.54 16.86
C GLN A 206 63.62 15.11 16.95
N TYR A 207 64.28 14.13 16.34
CA TYR A 207 63.89 12.73 16.44
C TYR A 207 64.12 12.17 17.83
N GLU A 208 65.22 12.53 18.50
CA GLU A 208 65.50 12.13 19.88
C GLU A 208 64.43 12.67 20.84
N GLU A 209 64.03 13.94 20.70
CA GLU A 209 62.94 14.54 21.47
C GLU A 209 61.61 13.78 21.25
N SER A 210 61.28 13.48 20.00
CA SER A 210 60.08 12.70 19.66
C SER A 210 60.11 11.27 20.22
N LEU A 211 61.31 10.66 20.31
CA LEU A 211 61.49 9.31 20.85
C LEU A 211 61.30 9.26 22.38
N GLN A 212 61.50 10.36 23.10
CA GLN A 212 61.31 10.38 24.56
C GLN A 212 59.86 10.08 24.95
N GLU A 213 58.88 10.51 24.15
CA GLU A 213 57.46 10.24 24.39
C GLU A 213 57.04 8.80 24.07
N TRP A 214 57.85 8.05 23.31
CA TRP A 214 57.54 6.68 22.90
C TRP A 214 57.40 5.72 24.10
N GLN A 215 58.33 5.77 25.05
CA GLN A 215 58.34 4.86 26.21
C GLN A 215 57.12 5.05 27.12
N PRO A 216 56.75 6.28 27.53
CA PRO A 216 55.50 6.53 28.26
C PRO A 216 54.25 6.09 27.50
N LEU A 217 54.18 6.33 26.19
CA LEU A 217 53.05 5.92 25.36
C LEU A 217 52.93 4.39 25.29
N GLN A 218 54.04 3.68 25.14
CA GLN A 218 54.06 2.21 25.14
C GLN A 218 53.63 1.64 26.49
N HIS A 219 54.10 2.23 27.60
CA HIS A 219 53.63 1.84 28.94
C HIS A 219 52.14 2.11 29.11
N ARG A 220 51.64 3.26 28.65
CA ARG A 220 50.20 3.60 28.70
C ARG A 220 49.36 2.63 27.87
N GLN A 221 49.82 2.27 26.68
CA GLN A 221 49.17 1.26 25.83
C GLN A 221 49.08 -0.09 26.57
N ASN A 222 50.17 -0.53 27.18
CA ASN A 222 50.20 -1.77 27.94
C ASN A 222 49.23 -1.73 29.13
N MET A 223 49.19 -0.61 29.88
CA MET A 223 48.25 -0.46 31.00
C MET A 223 46.80 -0.48 30.55
N VAL A 224 46.45 0.29 29.52
CA VAL A 224 45.09 0.31 28.97
C VAL A 224 44.71 -1.07 28.42
N SER A 225 45.64 -1.78 27.77
CA SER A 225 45.36 -3.14 27.28
C SER A 225 45.08 -4.12 28.43
N GLN A 226 45.81 -4.02 29.54
CA GLN A 226 45.55 -4.84 30.73
C GLN A 226 44.19 -4.51 31.36
N GLU A 227 43.85 -3.23 31.48
CA GLU A 227 42.53 -2.79 31.97
C GLU A 227 41.39 -3.30 31.08
N ILE A 228 41.55 -3.25 29.75
CA ILE A 228 40.57 -3.79 28.81
C ILE A 228 40.39 -5.29 29.04
N THR A 229 41.48 -6.07 29.10
CA THR A 229 41.38 -7.52 29.33
C THR A 229 40.72 -7.87 30.67
N ALA A 230 40.98 -7.11 31.73
CA ALA A 230 40.36 -7.30 33.04
C ALA A 230 38.86 -6.97 33.01
N ASN A 231 38.48 -5.89 32.33
CA ASN A 231 37.09 -5.50 32.16
C ASN A 231 36.32 -6.49 31.28
N GLU A 232 36.93 -7.01 30.21
CA GLU A 232 36.34 -8.04 29.35
C GLU A 232 36.09 -9.34 30.13
N ALA A 233 37.05 -9.78 30.95
CA ALA A 233 36.87 -10.94 31.83
C ALA A 233 35.73 -10.73 32.84
N SER A 234 35.66 -9.55 33.46
CA SER A 234 34.59 -9.20 34.40
C SER A 234 33.22 -9.16 33.70
N LEU A 235 33.16 -8.62 32.48
CA LEU A 235 31.94 -8.57 31.68
C LEU A 235 31.46 -9.98 31.29
N GLN A 236 32.38 -10.87 30.91
CA GLN A 236 32.04 -12.26 30.64
C GLN A 236 31.46 -12.96 31.88
N GLN A 237 32.05 -12.76 33.06
CA GLN A 237 31.53 -13.30 34.32
C GLN A 237 30.12 -12.77 34.63
N LEU A 238 29.92 -11.45 34.58
CA LEU A 238 28.60 -10.82 34.78
C LEU A 238 27.56 -11.33 33.78
N GLN A 239 27.97 -11.59 32.54
CA GLN A 239 27.07 -12.08 31.50
C GLN A 239 26.69 -13.55 31.72
N THR A 240 27.61 -14.38 32.23
CA THR A 240 27.28 -15.74 32.66
C THR A 240 26.32 -15.73 33.86
N GLU A 241 26.57 -14.90 34.87
CA GLU A 241 25.68 -14.76 36.04
C GLU A 241 24.28 -14.27 35.63
N LEU A 242 24.21 -13.32 34.69
CA LEU A 242 22.94 -12.79 34.19
C LEU A 242 22.14 -13.86 33.43
N ASN A 243 22.80 -14.70 32.63
CA ASN A 243 22.14 -15.81 31.94
C ASN A 243 21.63 -16.88 32.94
N GLU A 244 22.40 -17.19 33.98
CA GLU A 244 21.98 -18.09 35.04
C GLU A 244 20.75 -17.54 35.77
N LEU A 245 20.78 -16.28 36.20
CA LEU A 245 19.65 -15.60 36.85
C LEU A 245 18.41 -15.51 35.94
N GLN A 246 18.59 -15.30 34.63
CA GLN A 246 17.49 -15.32 33.66
C GLN A 246 16.85 -16.71 33.58
N SER A 247 17.66 -17.76 33.50
CA SER A 247 17.16 -19.14 33.47
C SER A 247 16.41 -19.50 34.76
N GLU A 248 16.91 -19.04 35.92
CA GLU A 248 16.25 -19.25 37.21
C GLU A 248 14.92 -18.49 37.27
N LYS A 249 14.88 -17.24 36.79
CA LYS A 249 13.64 -16.46 36.70
C LYS A 249 12.61 -17.11 35.78
N GLU A 250 13.01 -17.63 34.63
CA GLU A 250 12.11 -18.35 33.72
C GLU A 250 11.57 -19.62 34.37
N CYS A 251 12.42 -20.40 35.05
CA CYS A 251 12.00 -21.56 35.82
C CYS A 251 10.97 -21.18 36.89
N LEU A 252 11.24 -20.16 37.71
CA LEU A 252 10.30 -19.67 38.72
C LEU A 252 9.00 -19.14 38.11
N SER A 253 9.07 -18.49 36.95
CA SER A 253 7.88 -18.01 36.23
C SER A 253 7.00 -19.15 35.74
N THR A 254 7.59 -20.20 35.16
CA THR A 254 6.84 -21.40 34.74
C THR A 254 6.22 -22.13 35.92
N GLN A 255 6.94 -22.24 37.04
CA GLN A 255 6.40 -22.80 38.29
C GLN A 255 5.22 -21.95 38.80
N ALA A 256 5.33 -20.63 38.81
CA ALA A 256 4.26 -19.73 39.22
C ALA A 256 3.01 -19.88 38.33
N GLN A 257 3.18 -19.96 37.01
CA GLN A 257 2.08 -20.21 36.07
C GLN A 257 1.43 -21.59 36.30
N ALA A 258 2.23 -22.63 36.57
CA ALA A 258 1.73 -23.95 36.91
C ALA A 258 0.89 -23.92 38.19
N VAL A 259 1.37 -23.24 39.25
CA VAL A 259 0.63 -23.04 40.50
C VAL A 259 -0.68 -22.29 40.26
N GLN A 260 -0.68 -21.25 39.43
CA GLN A 260 -1.89 -20.50 39.10
C GLN A 260 -2.90 -21.35 38.33
N THR A 261 -2.43 -22.21 37.42
CA THR A 261 -3.26 -23.15 36.66
C THR A 261 -3.85 -24.24 37.58
N ILE A 262 -3.06 -24.76 38.51
CA ILE A 262 -3.53 -25.72 39.51
C ILE A 262 -4.56 -25.07 40.43
N THR A 263 -4.31 -23.85 40.89
CA THR A 263 -5.22 -23.10 41.78
C THR A 263 -6.57 -22.84 41.10
N SER A 264 -6.57 -22.41 39.83
CA SER A 264 -7.81 -22.21 39.07
C SER A 264 -8.57 -23.51 38.81
N ARG A 265 -7.87 -24.61 38.52
CA ARG A 265 -8.50 -25.94 38.44
C ARG A 265 -9.10 -26.38 39.78
N LEU A 266 -8.39 -26.15 40.88
CA LEU A 266 -8.89 -26.42 42.22
C LEU A 266 -10.19 -25.65 42.49
N GLN A 267 -10.22 -24.35 42.19
CA GLN A 267 -11.44 -23.52 42.29
C GLN A 267 -12.59 -24.05 41.44
N GLN A 268 -12.33 -24.48 40.20
CA GLN A 268 -13.37 -25.08 39.35
C GLN A 268 -13.90 -26.41 39.93
N ILE A 269 -13.01 -27.23 40.48
CA ILE A 269 -13.38 -28.51 41.10
C ILE A 269 -14.17 -28.28 42.38
N THR A 270 -13.78 -27.34 43.24
CA THR A 270 -14.56 -27.01 44.45
C THR A 270 -15.94 -26.49 44.11
N VAL A 271 -16.09 -25.58 43.15
CA VAL A 271 -17.41 -25.11 42.70
C VAL A 271 -18.27 -26.26 42.16
N LYS A 272 -17.68 -27.17 41.37
CA LYS A 272 -18.39 -28.36 40.88
C LYS A 272 -18.79 -29.31 42.02
N ALA A 273 -17.91 -29.51 42.99
CA ALA A 273 -18.18 -30.35 44.16
C ALA A 273 -19.32 -29.77 45.01
N GLU A 274 -19.30 -28.45 45.28
CA GLU A 274 -20.37 -27.74 45.99
C GLU A 274 -21.70 -27.84 45.23
N ALA A 275 -21.70 -27.61 43.92
CA ALA A 275 -22.90 -27.75 43.08
C ALA A 275 -23.45 -29.18 43.09
N ALA A 276 -22.57 -30.19 43.00
CA ALA A 276 -22.97 -31.59 43.09
C ALA A 276 -23.56 -31.92 44.47
N GLN A 277 -22.99 -31.38 45.55
CA GLN A 277 -23.47 -31.57 46.91
C GLN A 277 -24.84 -30.91 47.15
N GLN A 278 -25.06 -29.70 46.60
CA GLN A 278 -26.38 -29.05 46.60
C GLN A 278 -27.41 -29.84 45.79
N THR A 279 -26.99 -30.40 44.65
CA THR A 279 -27.87 -31.24 43.82
C THR A 279 -28.24 -32.52 44.55
N GLN A 280 -27.28 -33.16 45.23
CA GLN A 280 -27.51 -34.36 46.04
C GLN A 280 -28.52 -34.08 47.17
N THR A 281 -28.34 -32.98 47.91
CA THR A 281 -29.28 -32.59 48.97
C THR A 281 -30.69 -32.31 48.42
N ARG A 282 -30.80 -31.65 47.27
CA ARG A 282 -32.09 -31.43 46.59
C ARG A 282 -32.75 -32.74 46.16
N ILE A 283 -31.98 -33.68 45.61
CA ILE A 283 -32.49 -35.01 45.21
C ILE A 283 -32.99 -35.75 46.44
N LEU A 284 -32.26 -35.76 47.56
CA LEU A 284 -32.68 -36.39 48.80
C LEU A 284 -34.02 -35.82 49.31
N GLN A 285 -34.17 -34.49 49.31
CA GLN A 285 -35.43 -33.83 49.67
C GLN A 285 -36.58 -34.20 48.71
N LEU A 286 -36.32 -34.31 47.41
CA LEU A 286 -37.32 -34.73 46.43
C LEU A 286 -37.74 -36.19 46.64
N VAL A 287 -36.78 -37.07 46.93
CA VAL A 287 -37.06 -38.47 47.26
C VAL A 287 -37.94 -38.54 48.51
N GLU A 288 -37.61 -37.82 49.57
CA GLU A 288 -38.41 -37.77 50.80
C GLU A 288 -39.84 -37.25 50.54
N ARG A 289 -39.98 -36.17 49.74
CA ARG A 289 -41.29 -35.66 49.30
C ARG A 289 -42.06 -36.65 48.44
N SER A 290 -41.38 -37.38 47.56
CA SER A 290 -42.03 -38.40 46.73
C SER A 290 -42.50 -39.58 47.57
N GLN A 291 -41.73 -39.99 48.58
CA GLN A 291 -42.10 -41.05 49.52
C GLN A 291 -43.30 -40.64 50.37
N SER A 292 -43.33 -39.40 50.87
CA SER A 292 -44.49 -38.89 51.61
C SER A 292 -45.74 -38.76 50.74
N ALA A 293 -45.60 -38.29 49.50
CA ALA A 293 -46.69 -38.26 48.53
C ALA A 293 -47.23 -39.67 48.22
N VAL A 294 -46.35 -40.65 48.03
CA VAL A 294 -46.74 -42.06 47.85
C VAL A 294 -47.48 -42.57 49.09
N ALA A 295 -46.98 -42.29 50.30
CA ALA A 295 -47.66 -42.68 51.54
C ALA A 295 -49.08 -42.10 51.62
N ILE A 296 -49.26 -40.81 51.32
CA ILE A 296 -50.57 -40.14 51.28
C ILE A 296 -51.48 -40.79 50.22
N CYS A 297 -50.97 -41.04 49.01
CA CYS A 297 -51.74 -41.71 47.96
C CYS A 297 -52.13 -43.14 48.34
N THR A 298 -51.26 -43.90 49.02
CA THR A 298 -51.58 -45.25 49.49
C THR A 298 -52.64 -45.24 50.60
N GLN A 299 -52.55 -44.30 51.55
CA GLN A 299 -53.51 -44.16 52.63
C GLN A 299 -54.89 -43.76 52.12
N ASN A 300 -54.96 -42.85 51.15
CA ASN A 300 -56.21 -42.35 50.61
C ASN A 300 -56.77 -43.19 49.45
N LYS A 301 -56.08 -44.25 49.02
CA LYS A 301 -56.49 -45.12 47.90
C LYS A 301 -57.82 -45.80 48.17
N GLU A 302 -58.02 -46.32 49.37
CA GLU A 302 -59.28 -46.99 49.75
C GLU A 302 -60.45 -46.00 49.80
N SER A 303 -60.24 -44.82 50.38
CA SER A 303 -61.24 -43.76 50.41
C SER A 303 -61.59 -43.25 49.01
N TYR A 304 -60.61 -43.06 48.13
CA TYR A 304 -60.84 -42.67 46.74
C TYR A 304 -61.59 -43.74 45.94
N GLN A 305 -61.26 -45.02 46.14
CA GLN A 305 -62.02 -46.14 45.54
C GLN A 305 -63.45 -46.21 46.06
N ALA A 306 -63.70 -45.85 47.32
CA ALA A 306 -65.05 -45.74 47.87
C ALA A 306 -65.85 -44.60 47.22
N VAL A 307 -65.22 -43.44 46.97
CA VAL A 307 -65.85 -42.32 46.24
C VAL A 307 -66.19 -42.73 44.80
N LEU A 308 -65.26 -43.37 44.09
CA LEU A 308 -65.50 -43.88 42.73
C LEU A 308 -66.66 -44.88 42.66
N ARG A 309 -66.78 -45.78 43.64
CA ARG A 309 -67.92 -46.70 43.74
C ARG A 309 -69.23 -45.97 44.01
N ALA A 310 -69.20 -44.94 44.86
CA ALA A 310 -70.37 -44.11 45.16
C ALA A 310 -70.81 -43.28 43.94
N GLU A 311 -69.88 -42.71 43.17
CA GLU A 311 -70.17 -42.00 41.92
C GLU A 311 -70.79 -42.93 40.86
N ALA A 312 -70.27 -44.14 40.70
CA ALA A 312 -70.85 -45.14 39.80
C ALA A 312 -72.28 -45.55 40.21
N GLN A 313 -72.53 -45.70 41.52
CA GLN A 313 -73.88 -45.97 42.04
C GLN A 313 -74.82 -44.78 41.81
N LEU A 314 -74.33 -43.55 41.94
CA LEU A 314 -75.09 -42.33 41.67
C LEU A 314 -75.49 -42.22 40.19
N GLU A 315 -74.57 -42.50 39.26
CA GLU A 315 -74.87 -42.54 37.83
C GLU A 315 -75.93 -43.61 37.49
N GLU A 316 -75.86 -44.78 38.14
CA GLU A 316 -76.87 -45.83 37.97
C GLU A 316 -78.25 -45.36 38.46
N PHE A 317 -78.31 -44.72 39.64
CA PHE A 317 -79.56 -44.16 40.16
C PHE A 317 -80.11 -43.03 39.30
N ASP A 318 -79.26 -42.17 38.74
CA ASP A 318 -79.69 -41.12 37.79
C ASP A 318 -80.27 -41.71 36.50
N GLN A 319 -79.68 -42.80 35.98
CA GLN A 319 -80.25 -43.52 34.83
C GLN A 319 -81.60 -44.16 35.16
N GLN A 320 -81.73 -44.76 36.36
CA GLN A 320 -83.00 -45.31 36.84
C GLN A 320 -84.07 -44.21 37.02
N ALA A 321 -83.71 -43.04 37.55
CA ALA A 321 -84.60 -41.90 37.71
C ALA A 321 -85.09 -41.35 36.35
N LYS A 322 -84.20 -41.25 35.35
CA LYS A 322 -84.56 -40.86 33.97
C LYS A 322 -85.54 -41.86 33.33
N ARG A 323 -85.32 -43.17 33.50
CA ARG A 323 -86.26 -44.21 33.03
C ARG A 323 -87.64 -44.09 33.69
N LYS A 324 -87.69 -43.85 35.00
CA LYS A 324 -88.94 -43.65 35.75
C LYS A 324 -89.71 -42.41 35.26
N GLN A 325 -89.04 -41.29 35.02
CA GLN A 325 -89.67 -40.07 34.48
C GLN A 325 -90.28 -40.29 33.08
N LEU A 326 -89.59 -41.04 32.21
CA LEU A 326 -90.10 -41.39 30.88
C LEU A 326 -91.40 -42.21 30.97
N LEU A 327 -91.45 -43.21 31.86
CA LEU A 327 -92.63 -44.03 32.09
C LEU A 327 -93.79 -43.23 32.69
N ILE A 328 -93.52 -42.28 33.60
CA ILE A 328 -94.55 -41.39 34.14
C ILE A 328 -95.15 -40.50 33.05
N LYS A 329 -94.32 -39.90 32.18
CA LYS A 329 -94.81 -39.11 31.03
C LYS A 329 -95.67 -39.94 30.07
N GLN A 330 -95.30 -41.20 29.83
CA GLN A 330 -96.12 -42.11 29.00
C GLN A 330 -97.47 -42.42 29.66
N ARG A 331 -97.48 -42.65 30.98
CA ARG A 331 -98.71 -42.88 31.76
C ARG A 331 -99.64 -41.67 31.69
N GLU A 332 -99.12 -40.47 31.93
CA GLU A 332 -99.90 -39.22 31.86
C GLU A 332 -100.49 -39.00 30.45
N LYS A 333 -99.71 -39.28 29.40
CA LYS A 333 -100.19 -39.18 28.01
C LYS A 333 -101.33 -40.15 27.72
N GLN A 334 -101.23 -41.41 28.17
CA GLN A 334 -102.32 -42.38 28.00
C GLN A 334 -103.55 -42.03 28.83
N GLN A 335 -103.37 -41.50 30.03
CA GLN A 335 -104.48 -41.11 30.89
C GLN A 335 -105.22 -39.88 30.34
N ALA A 336 -104.51 -38.90 29.78
CA ALA A 336 -105.12 -37.78 29.06
C ALA A 336 -105.90 -38.24 27.82
N ALA A 337 -105.37 -39.20 27.06
CA ALA A 337 -106.07 -39.77 25.90
C ALA A 337 -107.35 -40.52 26.30
N MET A 338 -107.34 -41.27 27.41
CA MET A 338 -108.51 -41.95 27.94
C MET A 338 -109.60 -40.95 28.36
N VAL A 339 -109.24 -39.89 29.09
CA VAL A 339 -110.19 -38.83 29.49
C VAL A 339 -110.78 -38.11 28.27
N ALA A 340 -109.98 -37.86 27.23
CA ALA A 340 -110.47 -37.28 25.98
C ALA A 340 -111.44 -38.20 25.23
N GLN A 341 -111.18 -39.51 25.17
CA GLN A 341 -112.13 -40.48 24.61
C GLN A 341 -113.42 -40.57 25.44
N GLN A 342 -113.33 -40.52 26.77
CA GLN A 342 -114.49 -40.58 27.66
C GLN A 342 -115.42 -39.37 27.45
N THR A 343 -114.85 -38.17 27.30
CA THR A 343 -115.62 -36.93 27.03
C THR A 343 -116.25 -36.94 25.64
N GLN A 344 -115.57 -37.51 24.64
CA GLN A 344 -116.15 -37.68 23.30
C GLN A 344 -117.30 -38.69 23.29
N LEU A 345 -117.20 -39.77 24.07
CA LEU A 345 -118.25 -40.78 24.21
C LEU A 345 -119.49 -40.22 24.94
N THR A 346 -119.30 -39.38 25.97
CA THR A 346 -120.42 -38.68 26.62
C THR A 346 -121.08 -37.68 25.67
N LYS A 347 -120.32 -36.97 24.83
CA LYS A 347 -120.87 -36.03 23.85
C LYS A 347 -121.70 -36.73 22.78
N VAL A 348 -121.26 -37.89 22.31
CA VAL A 348 -122.01 -38.72 21.33
C VAL A 348 -123.28 -39.29 21.96
N ASN A 349 -123.23 -39.75 23.22
CA ASN A 349 -124.43 -40.24 23.91
C ASN A 349 -125.48 -39.12 24.10
N LEU A 350 -125.07 -37.90 24.43
CA LEU A 350 -126.00 -36.77 24.55
C LEU A 350 -126.64 -36.41 23.19
N GLN A 351 -125.88 -36.51 22.10
CA GLN A 351 -126.41 -36.33 20.74
C GLN A 351 -127.40 -37.43 20.36
N LEU A 352 -127.16 -38.66 20.82
CA LEU A 352 -128.04 -39.81 20.61
C LEU A 352 -129.35 -39.65 21.40
N GLU A 353 -129.29 -39.21 22.66
CA GLU A 353 -130.48 -38.89 23.45
C GLU A 353 -131.33 -37.80 22.78
N ASN A 354 -130.72 -36.71 22.31
CA ASN A 354 -131.45 -35.65 21.59
C ASN A 354 -132.10 -36.17 20.29
N LEU A 355 -131.42 -37.05 19.54
CA LEU A 355 -132.00 -37.65 18.33
C LEU A 355 -133.14 -38.63 18.64
N THR A 356 -133.05 -39.38 19.74
CA THR A 356 -134.16 -40.25 20.18
C THR A 356 -135.37 -39.44 20.66
N GLN A 357 -135.15 -38.29 21.31
CA GLN A 357 -136.22 -37.39 21.72
C GLN A 357 -136.91 -36.74 20.51
N ALA A 358 -136.13 -36.30 19.52
CA ALA A 358 -136.67 -35.78 18.26
C ALA A 358 -137.42 -36.86 17.44
N ALA A 359 -136.98 -38.12 17.48
CA ALA A 359 -137.70 -39.22 16.85
C ALA A 359 -139.06 -39.50 17.53
N ALA A 360 -139.12 -39.43 18.87
CA ALA A 360 -140.37 -39.59 19.62
C ALA A 360 -141.37 -38.43 19.37
N GLU A 361 -140.89 -37.20 19.19
CA GLU A 361 -141.73 -36.06 18.81
C GLU A 361 -142.32 -36.21 17.39
N ILE A 362 -141.58 -36.79 16.45
CA ILE A 362 -142.07 -37.06 15.08
C ILE A 362 -143.13 -38.18 15.09
N GLU A 363 -142.95 -39.22 15.89
CA GLU A 363 -143.90 -40.34 16.00
C GLU A 363 -145.24 -39.90 16.62
N GLN A 364 -145.23 -38.92 17.54
CA GLN A 364 -146.44 -38.33 18.13
C GLN A 364 -147.22 -37.40 17.18
N MET A 365 -146.57 -36.77 16.19
CA MET A 365 -147.24 -35.88 15.21
C MET A 365 -147.81 -36.62 13.99
N GLN A 366 -147.48 -37.89 13.80
CA GLN A 366 -147.91 -38.70 12.68
C GLN A 366 -149.44 -38.92 12.55
N PRO A 367 -150.23 -39.05 13.63
CA PRO A 367 -151.70 -39.13 13.50
C PRO A 367 -152.36 -37.76 13.20
N LEU A 368 -151.71 -36.63 13.52
CA LEU A 368 -152.25 -35.28 13.28
C LEU A 368 -152.11 -34.84 11.81
N VAL A 369 -151.05 -35.28 11.12
CA VAL A 369 -150.85 -34.96 9.69
C VAL A 369 -151.85 -35.70 8.80
N VAL A 370 -152.24 -36.94 9.15
CA VAL A 370 -153.25 -37.70 8.41
C VAL A 370 -154.66 -37.12 8.63
N GLN A 371 -154.98 -36.62 9.83
CA GLN A 371 -156.22 -35.90 10.09
C GLN A 371 -156.29 -34.55 9.36
N GLN A 372 -155.17 -33.85 9.18
CA GLN A 372 -155.14 -32.57 8.48
C GLN A 372 -155.34 -32.72 6.96
N ALA A 373 -154.78 -33.75 6.33
CA ALA A 373 -154.96 -33.99 4.89
C ALA A 373 -156.41 -34.33 4.50
N ASP A 374 -157.11 -35.11 5.33
CA ASP A 374 -158.51 -35.51 5.05
C ASP A 374 -159.51 -34.36 5.31
N LEU A 375 -159.24 -33.52 6.32
CA LEU A 375 -160.06 -32.35 6.65
C LEU A 375 -159.91 -31.19 5.64
N GLU A 376 -158.70 -30.94 5.13
CA GLU A 376 -158.47 -29.89 4.13
C GLU A 376 -159.12 -30.22 2.77
N GLN A 377 -159.16 -31.50 2.38
CA GLN A 377 -159.80 -31.92 1.13
C GLN A 377 -161.34 -31.87 1.20
N GLN A 378 -161.93 -32.14 2.37
CA GLN A 378 -163.37 -32.00 2.58
C GLN A 378 -163.80 -30.52 2.66
N GLN A 379 -163.01 -29.67 3.30
CA GLN A 379 -163.33 -28.25 3.46
C GLN A 379 -163.27 -27.49 2.12
N ALA A 380 -162.29 -27.77 1.27
CA ALA A 380 -162.22 -27.16 -0.07
C ALA A 380 -163.47 -27.47 -0.92
N ASN A 381 -163.94 -28.72 -0.87
CA ASN A 381 -165.12 -29.15 -1.64
C ASN A 381 -166.44 -28.52 -1.13
N LEU A 382 -166.60 -28.41 0.19
CA LEU A 382 -167.79 -27.79 0.79
C LEU A 382 -167.85 -26.27 0.55
N THR A 383 -166.71 -25.61 0.44
CA THR A 383 -166.66 -24.16 0.25
C THR A 383 -167.02 -23.75 -1.18
N ASP A 384 -166.58 -24.52 -2.19
CA ASP A 384 -166.98 -24.29 -3.58
C ASP A 384 -168.48 -24.53 -3.79
N GLN A 385 -169.06 -25.54 -3.13
CA GLN A 385 -170.50 -25.77 -3.15
C GLN A 385 -171.29 -24.65 -2.45
N PHE A 386 -170.77 -24.12 -1.34
CA PHE A 386 -171.43 -23.03 -0.61
C PHE A 386 -171.50 -21.73 -1.42
N ASN A 387 -170.43 -21.39 -2.14
CA ASN A 387 -170.37 -20.17 -2.96
C ASN A 387 -171.33 -20.23 -4.17
N GLN A 388 -171.52 -21.40 -4.78
CA GLN A 388 -172.52 -21.58 -5.83
C GLN A 388 -173.96 -21.45 -5.29
N LEU A 389 -174.25 -22.02 -4.11
CA LEU A 389 -175.56 -21.92 -3.46
C LEU A 389 -175.92 -20.49 -3.02
N GLN A 390 -174.93 -19.71 -2.60
CA GLN A 390 -175.17 -18.34 -2.17
C GLN A 390 -175.53 -17.41 -3.34
N ALA A 391 -174.94 -17.64 -4.52
CA ALA A 391 -175.32 -16.95 -5.75
C ALA A 391 -176.79 -17.22 -6.13
N VAL A 392 -177.26 -18.47 -6.01
CA VAL A 392 -178.65 -18.84 -6.29
C VAL A 392 -179.62 -18.27 -5.24
N LYS A 393 -179.21 -18.17 -3.97
CA LYS A 393 -180.06 -17.63 -2.89
C LYS A 393 -180.31 -16.13 -3.02
N LEU A 394 -179.34 -15.38 -3.56
CA LEU A 394 -179.45 -13.95 -3.86
C LEU A 394 -180.44 -13.68 -5.01
N GLU A 395 -180.52 -14.57 -6.00
CA GLU A 395 -181.58 -14.51 -7.02
C GLU A 395 -182.95 -14.86 -6.42
N GLN A 396 -183.06 -15.90 -5.58
CA GLN A 396 -184.35 -16.35 -5.02
C GLN A 396 -185.03 -15.31 -4.10
N GLN A 397 -184.27 -14.58 -3.28
CA GLN A 397 -184.89 -13.58 -2.38
C GLN A 397 -185.31 -12.30 -3.10
N SER A 398 -184.66 -11.97 -4.22
CA SER A 398 -185.13 -10.90 -5.10
C SER A 398 -186.51 -11.23 -5.69
N LEU A 399 -186.75 -12.51 -6.00
CA LEU A 399 -188.03 -13.04 -6.47
C LEU A 399 -189.09 -13.20 -5.36
N SER A 400 -188.71 -13.55 -4.12
CA SER A 400 -189.69 -13.63 -3.00
C SER A 400 -190.19 -12.26 -2.52
N ARG A 401 -189.37 -11.21 -2.65
CA ARG A 401 -189.81 -9.81 -2.54
C ARG A 401 -190.88 -9.43 -3.57
N GLN A 402 -190.96 -10.11 -4.71
CA GLN A 402 -192.03 -9.91 -5.68
C GLN A 402 -193.31 -10.71 -5.33
N ILE A 403 -193.21 -11.93 -4.80
CA ILE A 403 -194.36 -12.79 -4.47
C ILE A 403 -195.16 -12.29 -3.26
N ALA A 404 -194.52 -11.85 -2.17
CA ALA A 404 -195.29 -11.43 -0.99
C ALA A 404 -195.98 -10.07 -1.19
N LYS A 405 -195.43 -9.22 -2.08
CA LYS A 405 -196.12 -8.02 -2.57
C LYS A 405 -197.48 -8.38 -3.20
N LEU A 406 -197.57 -9.52 -3.89
CA LEU A 406 -198.82 -10.08 -4.44
C LEU A 406 -199.72 -10.74 -3.36
N GLN A 407 -199.16 -11.22 -2.23
CA GLN A 407 -199.96 -11.74 -1.10
C GLN A 407 -200.57 -10.65 -0.22
N ALA A 408 -199.93 -9.47 -0.14
CA ALA A 408 -200.56 -8.26 0.37
C ALA A 408 -201.78 -7.81 -0.49
N GLU A 409 -201.86 -8.25 -1.76
CA GLU A 409 -203.02 -8.06 -2.63
C GLU A 409 -204.06 -9.19 -2.48
N GLN A 410 -203.64 -10.45 -2.22
CA GLN A 410 -204.56 -11.59 -2.08
C GLN A 410 -205.33 -11.65 -0.75
N ALA A 411 -204.77 -11.22 0.38
CA ALA A 411 -205.51 -11.27 1.66
C ALA A 411 -206.43 -10.06 1.89
N LYS A 412 -206.17 -8.93 1.20
CA LYS A 412 -207.18 -7.88 1.01
C LYS A 412 -208.45 -8.46 0.37
N LEU A 413 -208.31 -9.40 -0.58
CA LEU A 413 -209.40 -10.18 -1.15
C LEU A 413 -210.00 -11.22 -0.17
N THR A 414 -209.31 -11.68 0.89
CA THR A 414 -209.88 -12.55 1.95
C THR A 414 -210.63 -11.77 3.03
N GLN A 415 -210.20 -10.54 3.32
CA GLN A 415 -211.00 -9.54 4.06
C GLN A 415 -212.33 -9.23 3.35
N GLU A 416 -212.38 -9.36 2.02
CA GLU A 416 -213.55 -9.11 1.18
C GLU A 416 -214.38 -10.36 0.89
N ILE A 417 -213.74 -11.53 0.76
CA ILE A 417 -214.41 -12.80 0.58
C ILE A 417 -215.24 -13.10 1.81
N ASP A 418 -214.71 -13.61 2.91
CA ASP A 418 -215.60 -14.35 3.80
C ASP A 418 -216.21 -13.56 4.96
N ARG A 419 -216.20 -12.23 4.79
CA ARG A 419 -217.37 -11.35 5.01
C ARG A 419 -218.66 -11.87 4.32
N ILE A 420 -218.54 -12.84 3.40
CA ILE A 420 -219.54 -13.72 2.75
C ILE A 420 -219.81 -15.01 3.56
N GLN A 421 -218.95 -15.50 4.46
CA GLN A 421 -219.34 -16.53 5.46
C GLN A 421 -219.88 -15.95 6.76
N ALA A 422 -219.70 -14.65 7.00
CA ALA A 422 -220.69 -13.89 7.76
C ALA A 422 -222.11 -13.93 7.11
N LEU A 423 -222.26 -14.41 5.86
CA LEU A 423 -223.55 -14.78 5.21
C LEU A 423 -223.84 -16.30 5.20
N ALA A 424 -222.88 -17.16 5.60
CA ALA A 424 -223.14 -18.52 6.14
C ALA A 424 -223.51 -18.47 7.63
N ALA A 425 -224.03 -17.31 8.04
CA ALA A 425 -225.04 -17.11 9.06
C ALA A 425 -226.31 -17.98 8.87
N ALA A 426 -226.44 -18.72 7.76
CA ALA A 426 -227.67 -19.37 7.34
C ALA A 426 -227.59 -20.89 7.29
N VAL A 427 -226.59 -21.51 7.93
CA VAL A 427 -226.62 -22.96 8.18
C VAL A 427 -226.17 -23.19 9.63
N GLU A 428 -226.78 -22.50 10.60
CA GLU A 428 -228.23 -22.45 10.82
C GLU A 428 -228.76 -23.86 10.91
N GLN A 429 -229.61 -23.98 11.89
CA GLN A 429 -230.41 -25.15 12.03
C GLN A 429 -229.60 -26.37 12.38
N ILE A 430 -230.41 -27.29 12.84
CA ILE A 430 -230.10 -28.67 12.83
C ILE A 430 -228.96 -29.04 13.83
N PRO A 431 -229.06 -28.55 15.05
CA PRO A 431 -230.09 -29.13 15.92
C PRO A 431 -230.63 -30.57 15.63
N GLU A 432 -230.67 -31.14 14.42
CA GLU A 432 -231.05 -32.54 14.22
C GLU A 432 -229.85 -33.49 14.43
N TRP A 433 -228.68 -33.01 14.85
CA TRP A 433 -227.62 -33.89 15.38
C TRP A 433 -227.57 -33.89 16.90
N GLU A 434 -228.28 -32.93 17.47
CA GLU A 434 -229.04 -33.18 18.68
C GLU A 434 -229.98 -34.40 18.53
N GLN A 435 -230.09 -35.09 17.37
CA GLN A 435 -231.13 -36.12 17.19
C GLN A 435 -230.80 -37.52 16.71
N SER A 436 -229.56 -37.99 16.73
CA SER A 436 -229.42 -39.37 16.21
C SER A 436 -228.24 -40.17 16.64
N ALA A 437 -227.03 -39.67 16.51
CA ALA A 437 -225.86 -40.51 16.77
C ALA A 437 -225.35 -40.31 18.20
N ILE A 438 -226.24 -40.04 19.16
CA ILE A 438 -226.81 -41.01 20.11
C ILE A 438 -226.26 -42.47 20.10
N ALA A 439 -225.88 -43.15 19.01
CA ALA A 439 -225.49 -44.57 19.05
C ALA A 439 -224.02 -44.78 18.59
N CYS A 440 -223.02 -44.89 19.46
CA CYS A 440 -222.43 -46.17 19.88
C CYS A 440 -221.14 -45.78 20.63
N LYS A 441 -220.94 -45.98 21.93
CA LYS A 441 -221.57 -46.94 22.82
C LYS A 441 -221.43 -48.35 22.23
N ASN A 442 -222.39 -49.23 22.18
CA ASN A 442 -222.67 -49.96 23.39
C ASN A 442 -222.18 -51.41 23.40
N ASN A 443 -221.44 -51.90 22.40
CA ASN A 443 -221.21 -53.35 22.31
C ASN A 443 -219.83 -53.77 22.78
#